data_AF-A0A081B746-F1
#
_entry.id   AF-A0A081B746-F1
#
_cell.length_a   1.000
_cell.length_b   1.000
_cell.length_c   1.000
_cell.angle_alpha   90.00
_cell.angle_beta   90.00
_cell.angle_gamma   90.00
#
_symmetry.space_group_name_H-M   'P 1'
#
loop_
_entity.id
_entity.type
_entity.pdbx_description
1 polymer ?
#
loop_
_entity_poly.entity_id
_entity_poly.type
_entity_poly.pdbx_seq_one_letter_code
_entity_poly.pdbx_strand_id
1 'polypeptide(L)'
;MSGKITQEDLDFAIVDGRQSPTAAAVQRGVCRLLIHMGFAPLTEFSLKTGRRIDVAGINAKGEIIAVEIKSSLTDFRADQKWEDYLDFCDRFFFAVPMEFPRDVLPEETGLIVADQFGAEILRDSPEDRLPAARRKAVTLLFARVAARRAHLAIDSGV
;
A
#
# COMPACT_ATOMS: atom_id res chain seq x y z
N MET A 1 29.22 -17.35 18.09
CA MET A 1 28.61 -16.43 19.06
C MET A 1 27.19 -16.15 18.59
N SER A 2 26.21 -16.77 19.24
CA SER A 2 24.79 -16.67 18.85
C SER A 2 24.22 -15.43 19.52
N GLY A 3 23.88 -14.40 18.72
CA GLY A 3 23.19 -13.23 19.23
C GLY A 3 21.80 -13.64 19.68
N LYS A 4 21.50 -13.48 20.97
CA LYS A 4 20.15 -13.69 21.49
C LYS A 4 19.24 -12.62 20.90
N ILE A 5 18.22 -13.06 20.16
CA ILE A 5 17.08 -12.24 19.76
C ILE A 5 16.46 -11.70 21.05
N THR A 6 16.35 -10.37 21.16
CA THR A 6 15.80 -9.71 22.35
C THR A 6 14.26 -9.67 22.28
N GLN A 7 13.59 -9.40 23.41
CA GLN A 7 12.14 -9.18 23.41
C GLN A 7 11.75 -7.98 22.51
N GLU A 8 12.63 -6.99 22.35
CA GLU A 8 12.47 -5.87 21.40
C GLU A 8 12.54 -6.33 19.92
N ASP A 9 13.31 -7.38 19.61
CA ASP A 9 13.36 -7.98 18.27
C ASP A 9 12.09 -8.81 17.96
N LEU A 10 11.45 -9.37 18.99
CA LEU A 10 10.16 -10.09 18.91
C LEU A 10 8.96 -9.13 18.99
N ASP A 11 9.14 -7.93 19.51
CA ASP A 11 8.18 -6.81 19.48
C ASP A 11 8.06 -6.16 18.08
N PHE A 12 8.62 -6.80 17.04
CA PHE A 12 8.13 -6.68 15.66
C PHE A 12 6.70 -7.23 15.47
N ALA A 13 6.02 -7.56 16.56
CA ALA A 13 4.57 -7.64 16.66
C ALA A 13 3.95 -6.34 16.13
N ILE A 14 3.61 -6.35 14.83
CA ILE A 14 2.62 -5.48 14.18
C ILE A 14 2.50 -4.15 14.93
N VAL A 15 3.55 -3.32 14.87
CA VAL A 15 3.35 -1.91 15.23
C VAL A 15 2.36 -1.43 14.20
N ASP A 16 1.16 -1.25 14.70
CA ASP A 16 0.07 -0.78 13.92
C ASP A 16 0.37 0.64 13.48
N GLY A 17 0.84 0.79 12.25
CA GLY A 17 0.94 2.09 11.59
C GLY A 17 -0.42 2.73 11.30
N ARG A 18 -1.55 2.08 11.65
CA ARG A 18 -2.92 2.59 11.44
C ARG A 18 -3.03 3.99 12.06
N GLN A 19 -3.07 4.99 11.18
CA GLN A 19 -3.19 6.39 11.56
C GLN A 19 -4.60 6.74 12.12
N SER A 20 -5.63 5.92 11.85
CA SER A 20 -6.98 6.06 12.42
C SER A 20 -7.87 4.84 12.10
N PRO A 21 -9.01 4.65 12.82
CA PRO A 21 -10.05 3.67 12.42
C PRO A 21 -10.55 3.89 10.98
N THR A 22 -10.60 5.14 10.53
CA THR A 22 -10.97 5.51 9.16
C THR A 22 -9.95 4.99 8.15
N ALA A 23 -8.66 5.17 8.40
CA ALA A 23 -7.61 4.63 7.52
C ALA A 23 -7.70 3.10 7.41
N ALA A 24 -7.95 2.42 8.54
CA ALA A 24 -8.12 0.97 8.56
C ALA A 24 -9.35 0.50 7.75
N ALA A 25 -10.46 1.23 7.84
CA ALA A 25 -11.65 0.98 7.04
C ALA A 25 -11.36 1.14 5.54
N VAL A 26 -10.79 2.27 5.13
CA VAL A 26 -10.38 2.55 3.74
C VAL A 26 -9.44 1.46 3.22
N GLN A 27 -8.40 1.10 3.97
CA GLN A 27 -7.46 0.03 3.60
C GLN A 27 -8.19 -1.29 3.31
N ARG A 28 -9.16 -1.65 4.15
CA ARG A 28 -9.93 -2.89 3.97
C ARG A 28 -10.76 -2.85 2.69
N GLY A 29 -11.42 -1.73 2.40
CA GLY A 29 -12.16 -1.52 1.16
C GLY A 29 -11.27 -1.62 -0.07
N VAL A 30 -10.12 -0.93 -0.04
CA VAL A 30 -9.11 -0.96 -1.12
C VAL A 30 -8.63 -2.38 -1.38
N CYS A 31 -8.24 -3.13 -0.35
CA CYS A 31 -7.78 -4.51 -0.52
C CYS A 31 -8.84 -5.41 -1.17
N ARG A 32 -10.13 -5.23 -0.82
CA ARG A 32 -11.23 -5.97 -1.45
C ARG A 32 -11.41 -5.61 -2.92
N LEU A 33 -11.37 -4.32 -3.24
CA LEU A 33 -11.42 -3.85 -4.62
C LEU A 33 -10.27 -4.43 -5.45
N LEU A 34 -9.03 -4.35 -4.93
CA LEU A 34 -7.86 -4.90 -5.61
C LEU A 34 -8.01 -6.40 -5.89
N ILE A 35 -8.51 -7.18 -4.92
CA ILE A 35 -8.79 -8.61 -5.11
C ILE A 35 -9.82 -8.83 -6.22
N HIS A 36 -10.93 -8.07 -6.23
CA HIS A 36 -11.93 -8.16 -7.29
C HIS A 36 -11.39 -7.78 -8.68
N MET A 37 -10.41 -6.88 -8.73
CA MET A 37 -9.69 -6.51 -9.96
C MET A 37 -8.60 -7.51 -10.38
N GLY A 38 -8.39 -8.58 -9.61
CA GLY A 38 -7.37 -9.60 -9.91
C GLY A 38 -5.95 -9.27 -9.44
N PHE A 39 -5.81 -8.32 -8.51
CA PHE A 39 -4.55 -8.00 -7.85
C PHE A 39 -4.44 -8.71 -6.50
N ALA A 40 -3.23 -9.14 -6.13
CA ALA A 40 -2.88 -9.56 -4.78
C ALA A 40 -2.39 -8.33 -3.98
N PRO A 41 -3.12 -7.91 -2.93
CA PRO A 41 -2.72 -6.75 -2.13
C PRO A 41 -1.69 -7.10 -1.05
N LEU A 42 -0.82 -6.14 -0.75
CA LEU A 42 0.12 -6.14 0.38
C LEU A 42 0.09 -4.77 1.04
N THR A 43 -0.31 -4.71 2.30
CA THR A 43 -0.40 -3.46 3.07
C THR A 43 0.96 -3.05 3.64
N GLU A 44 1.16 -1.79 4.02
CA GLU A 44 2.38 -1.32 4.70
C GLU A 44 3.68 -1.81 4.01
N PHE A 45 3.77 -1.64 2.70
CA PHE A 45 4.85 -2.17 1.87
C PHE A 45 6.07 -1.23 1.89
N SER A 46 7.07 -1.57 2.72
CA SER A 46 8.30 -0.80 2.84
C SER A 46 9.24 -1.02 1.65
N LEU A 47 9.63 0.08 1.01
CA LEU A 47 10.61 0.15 -0.06
C LEU A 47 12.04 0.25 0.50
N LYS A 48 13.04 -0.08 -0.33
CA LYS A 48 14.46 0.07 0.06
C LYS A 48 14.89 1.52 0.30
N THR A 49 14.12 2.48 -0.18
CA THR A 49 14.33 3.92 0.05
C THR A 49 13.95 4.37 1.46
N GLY A 50 13.36 3.49 2.28
CA GLY A 50 12.79 3.83 3.58
C GLY A 50 11.38 4.39 3.51
N ARG A 51 10.82 4.56 2.30
CA ARG A 51 9.42 4.89 2.04
C ARG A 51 8.51 3.69 2.28
N ARG A 52 7.24 3.92 2.57
CA ARG A 52 6.23 2.88 2.78
C ARG A 52 5.00 3.21 1.95
N ILE A 53 4.57 2.26 1.12
CA ILE A 53 3.31 2.36 0.38
C ILE A 53 2.22 1.73 1.26
N ASP A 54 1.11 2.43 1.49
CA ASP A 54 0.04 1.93 2.35
C ASP A 54 -0.58 0.64 1.83
N VAL A 55 -0.91 0.59 0.53
CA VAL A 55 -1.30 -0.66 -0.15
C VAL A 55 -0.64 -0.78 -1.51
N ALA A 56 0.16 -1.84 -1.69
CA ALA A 56 0.66 -2.24 -3.01
C ALA A 56 -0.17 -3.41 -3.55
N GLY A 57 -0.40 -3.46 -4.86
CA GLY A 57 -1.05 -4.59 -5.53
C GLY A 57 -0.18 -5.13 -6.67
N ILE A 58 -0.17 -6.45 -6.86
CA ILE A 58 0.42 -7.07 -8.07
C ILE A 58 -0.57 -8.04 -8.73
N ASN A 59 -0.73 -7.97 -10.05
CA ASN A 59 -1.60 -8.90 -10.80
C ASN A 59 -0.81 -9.97 -11.56
N ALA A 60 -1.53 -10.89 -12.22
CA ALA A 60 -0.93 -12.00 -12.99
C ALA A 60 -0.05 -11.55 -14.18
N LYS A 61 -0.22 -10.32 -14.67
CA LYS A 61 0.62 -9.72 -15.72
C LYS A 61 1.88 -9.04 -15.15
N GLY A 62 2.02 -8.98 -13.83
CA GLY A 62 3.10 -8.29 -13.15
C GLY A 62 2.93 -6.76 -13.16
N GLU A 63 1.71 -6.26 -13.39
CA GLU A 63 1.37 -4.86 -13.17
C GLU A 63 1.36 -4.56 -11.68
N ILE A 64 1.89 -3.41 -11.29
CA ILE A 64 2.07 -2.99 -9.90
C ILE A 64 1.26 -1.72 -9.67
N ILE A 65 0.36 -1.75 -8.69
CA ILE A 65 -0.38 -0.57 -8.24
C ILE A 65 0.15 -0.13 -6.89
N ALA A 66 0.29 1.18 -6.70
CA ALA A 66 0.45 1.80 -5.38
C ALA A 66 -0.82 2.57 -5.02
N VAL A 67 -1.29 2.40 -3.79
CA VAL A 67 -2.41 3.15 -3.23
C VAL A 67 -1.94 3.81 -1.93
N GLU A 68 -2.10 5.12 -1.86
CA GLU A 68 -1.81 5.95 -0.70
C GLU A 68 -3.13 6.35 -0.02
N ILE A 69 -3.27 6.05 1.27
CA ILE A 69 -4.52 6.28 2.00
C ILE A 69 -4.48 7.66 2.64
N LYS A 70 -5.47 8.50 2.36
CA LYS A 70 -5.66 9.79 3.06
C LYS A 70 -6.95 9.78 3.84
N SER A 71 -6.83 9.63 5.15
CA SER A 71 -7.97 9.52 6.07
C SER A 71 -8.58 10.88 6.44
N SER A 72 -7.85 11.98 6.21
CA SER A 72 -8.31 13.35 6.45
C SER A 72 -7.56 14.38 5.61
N LEU A 73 -8.10 15.59 5.49
CA LEU A 73 -7.42 16.69 4.78
C LEU A 73 -6.09 17.06 5.43
N THR A 74 -5.98 16.94 6.76
CA THR A 74 -4.73 17.19 7.49
C THR A 74 -3.67 16.17 7.14
N ASP A 75 -4.05 14.89 7.04
CA ASP A 75 -3.18 13.79 6.62
C ASP A 75 -2.64 14.03 5.19
N PHE A 76 -3.52 14.39 4.25
CA PHE A 76 -3.09 14.78 2.90
C PHE A 76 -2.12 15.97 2.88
N ARG A 77 -2.39 17.03 3.64
CA ARG A 77 -1.52 18.22 3.68
C ARG A 77 -0.15 17.96 4.33
N ALA A 78 -0.05 16.95 5.19
CA ALA A 78 1.20 16.56 5.83
C ALA A 78 2.09 15.71 4.90
N ASP A 79 1.49 14.99 3.96
CA ASP A 79 2.23 14.20 2.98
C ASP A 79 2.68 15.06 1.79
N GLN A 80 3.98 15.38 1.79
CA GLN A 80 4.62 16.18 0.75
C GLN A 80 5.42 15.33 -0.24
N LYS A 81 5.30 13.99 -0.19
CA LYS A 81 6.26 13.10 -0.87
C LYS A 81 5.61 11.93 -1.60
N TRP A 82 4.31 12.01 -1.86
CA TRP A 82 3.59 10.96 -2.58
C TRP A 82 4.18 10.71 -3.99
N GLU A 83 4.75 11.72 -4.65
CA GLU A 83 5.41 11.59 -5.94
C GLU A 83 6.59 10.61 -5.92
N ASP A 84 7.24 10.43 -4.76
CA ASP A 84 8.33 9.45 -4.59
C ASP A 84 7.85 8.01 -4.88
N TYR A 85 6.55 7.74 -4.83
CA TYR A 85 5.98 6.41 -5.09
C TYR A 85 5.77 6.09 -6.57
N LEU A 86 5.67 7.11 -7.44
CA LEU A 86 5.41 6.94 -8.88
C LEU A 86 6.49 6.07 -9.54
N ASP A 87 7.71 6.18 -9.04
CA ASP A 87 8.89 5.44 -9.47
C ASP A 87 8.83 3.93 -9.13
N PHE A 88 7.80 3.47 -8.41
CA PHE A 88 7.67 2.11 -7.88
C PHE A 88 6.35 1.41 -8.24
N CYS A 89 5.49 2.05 -9.05
CA CYS A 89 4.24 1.48 -9.53
C CYS A 89 3.98 1.83 -11.00
N ASP A 90 3.09 1.07 -11.64
CA ASP A 90 2.56 1.38 -12.97
C ASP A 90 1.39 2.36 -12.91
N ARG A 91 0.66 2.35 -11.79
CA ARG A 91 -0.50 3.19 -11.52
C ARG A 91 -0.50 3.59 -10.06
N PHE A 92 -0.86 4.83 -9.81
CA PHE A 92 -0.91 5.42 -8.47
C PHE A 92 -2.31 5.93 -8.17
N PHE A 93 -2.85 5.55 -7.02
CA PHE A 93 -4.14 6.01 -6.54
C PHE A 93 -4.02 6.66 -5.16
N PHE A 94 -4.73 7.75 -4.95
CA PHE A 94 -5.17 8.10 -3.61
C PHE A 94 -6.42 7.29 -3.27
N ALA A 95 -6.52 6.83 -2.02
CA ALA A 95 -7.72 6.24 -1.46
C ALA A 95 -8.22 7.05 -0.26
N VAL A 96 -9.49 7.44 -0.29
CA VAL A 96 -10.07 8.36 0.71
C VAL A 96 -11.46 7.88 1.18
N PRO A 97 -11.92 8.28 2.39
CA PRO A 97 -13.29 8.04 2.82
C PRO A 97 -14.30 8.87 1.99
N MET A 98 -15.58 8.50 2.05
CA MET A 98 -16.65 9.15 1.26
C MET A 98 -16.76 10.66 1.52
N GLU A 99 -16.51 11.09 2.74
CA GLU A 99 -16.68 12.48 3.19
C GLU A 99 -15.44 13.35 2.92
N PHE A 100 -14.39 12.80 2.31
CA PHE A 100 -13.15 13.53 2.04
C PHE A 100 -13.37 14.63 0.97
N PRO A 101 -12.80 15.85 1.13
CA PRO A 101 -12.84 16.89 0.11
C PRO A 101 -11.92 16.53 -1.07
N ARG A 102 -12.50 15.99 -2.15
CA ARG A 102 -11.74 15.39 -3.27
C ARG A 102 -11.16 16.40 -4.25
N ASP A 103 -11.67 17.62 -4.24
CA ASP A 103 -11.22 18.75 -5.06
C ASP A 103 -9.78 19.21 -4.75
N VAL A 104 -9.24 18.80 -3.60
CA VAL A 104 -7.84 19.09 -3.23
C VAL A 104 -6.84 18.08 -3.80
N LEU A 105 -7.30 16.94 -4.33
CA LEU A 105 -6.43 15.88 -4.82
C LEU A 105 -5.96 16.18 -6.26
N PRO A 106 -4.68 15.93 -6.60
CA PRO A 106 -4.16 16.19 -7.95
C PRO A 106 -4.93 15.40 -9.02
N GLU A 107 -5.32 16.05 -10.11
CA GLU A 107 -6.17 15.46 -11.16
C GLU A 107 -5.47 14.35 -11.96
N GLU A 108 -4.14 14.39 -12.02
CA GLU A 108 -3.27 13.43 -12.69
C GLU A 108 -3.17 12.08 -11.97
N THR A 109 -3.67 11.99 -10.74
CA THR A 109 -3.65 10.74 -9.95
C THR A 109 -4.96 9.98 -10.05
N GLY A 110 -4.90 8.65 -9.92
CA GLY A 110 -6.11 7.86 -9.72
C GLY A 110 -6.79 8.18 -8.38
N LEU A 111 -8.11 8.00 -8.32
CA LEU A 111 -8.89 8.21 -7.11
C LEU A 111 -9.78 7.02 -6.81
N ILE A 112 -9.60 6.46 -5.61
CA ILE A 112 -10.45 5.45 -5.00
C ILE A 112 -11.22 6.08 -3.84
N VAL A 113 -12.53 5.83 -3.77
CA VAL A 113 -13.33 6.08 -2.58
C VAL A 113 -13.65 4.76 -1.92
N ALA A 114 -13.42 4.65 -0.62
CA ALA A 114 -13.52 3.38 0.10
C ALA A 114 -14.06 3.53 1.52
N ASP A 115 -14.60 2.42 2.02
CA ASP A 115 -14.97 2.22 3.42
C ASP A 115 -14.62 0.79 3.87
N GLN A 116 -15.09 0.38 5.04
CA GLN A 116 -14.82 -0.97 5.56
C GLN A 116 -15.49 -2.11 4.78
N PHE A 117 -16.44 -1.80 3.90
CA PHE A 117 -17.24 -2.76 3.13
C PHE A 117 -16.66 -2.95 1.73
N GLY A 118 -16.24 -1.88 1.05
CA GLY A 118 -15.69 -1.96 -0.29
C GLY A 118 -15.03 -0.66 -0.74
N ALA A 119 -14.76 -0.58 -2.04
CA ALA A 119 -14.21 0.61 -2.65
C ALA A 119 -14.58 0.68 -4.14
N GLU A 120 -14.53 1.89 -4.69
CA GLU A 120 -14.81 2.18 -6.10
C GLU A 120 -13.76 3.14 -6.66
N ILE A 121 -13.36 2.92 -7.92
CA ILE A 121 -12.50 3.84 -8.66
C ILE A 121 -13.39 4.94 -9.23
N LEU A 122 -13.26 6.17 -8.73
CA LEU A 122 -13.97 7.33 -9.26
C LEU A 122 -13.21 8.01 -10.40
N ARG A 123 -11.88 7.89 -10.40
CA ARG A 123 -11.01 8.38 -11.46
C ARG A 123 -9.90 7.35 -11.69
N ASP A 124 -9.75 6.89 -12.92
CA ASP A 124 -8.67 5.97 -13.26
C ASP A 124 -7.32 6.68 -13.16
N SER A 125 -6.27 5.93 -12.81
CA SER A 125 -4.90 6.43 -12.84
C SER A 125 -4.36 6.33 -14.27
N PRO A 126 -3.62 7.33 -14.77
CA PRO A 126 -2.79 7.11 -15.96
C PRO A 126 -1.80 5.96 -15.70
N GLU A 127 -1.46 5.24 -16.76
CA GLU A 127 -0.46 4.16 -16.71
C GLU A 127 0.91 4.71 -17.07
N ASP A 128 1.85 4.62 -16.15
CA ASP A 128 3.26 4.91 -16.38
C ASP A 128 4.10 3.66 -16.09
N ARG A 129 4.45 2.93 -17.15
CA ARG A 129 5.02 1.59 -17.00
C ARG A 129 6.41 1.63 -16.39
N LEU A 130 6.58 0.85 -15.33
CA LEU A 130 7.90 0.65 -14.73
C LEU A 130 8.90 0.07 -15.75
N PRO A 131 10.13 0.63 -15.81
CA PRO A 131 11.24 0.01 -16.52
C PRO A 131 11.48 -1.42 -16.05
N ALA A 132 11.86 -2.32 -16.96
CA ALA A 132 11.97 -3.76 -16.68
C ALA A 132 12.86 -4.09 -15.45
N ALA A 133 13.99 -3.39 -15.29
CA ALA A 133 14.87 -3.57 -14.14
C ALA A 133 14.20 -3.17 -12.81
N ARG A 134 13.46 -2.05 -12.80
CA ARG A 134 12.71 -1.58 -11.63
C ARG A 134 11.57 -2.54 -11.29
N ARG A 135 10.77 -2.95 -12.29
CA ARG A 135 9.70 -3.94 -12.11
C ARG A 135 10.22 -5.23 -11.47
N LYS A 136 11.33 -5.78 -11.98
CA LYS A 136 11.96 -6.98 -11.40
C LYS A 136 12.34 -6.76 -9.92
N ALA A 137 12.95 -5.63 -9.60
CA ALA A 137 13.36 -5.31 -8.24
C ALA A 137 12.16 -5.20 -7.27
N VAL A 138 11.11 -4.47 -7.67
CA VAL A 138 9.89 -4.29 -6.85
C VAL A 138 9.16 -5.62 -6.69
N THR A 139 9.00 -6.41 -7.76
CA THR A 139 8.35 -7.73 -7.72
C THR A 139 9.08 -8.68 -6.76
N LEU A 140 10.41 -8.75 -6.82
CA LEU A 140 11.18 -9.59 -5.91
C LEU A 140 11.07 -9.14 -4.45
N LEU A 141 11.02 -7.83 -4.20
CA LEU A 141 10.81 -7.28 -2.86
C LEU A 141 9.40 -7.63 -2.35
N PHE A 142 8.38 -7.40 -3.16
CA PHE A 142 6.98 -7.73 -2.86
C PHE A 142 6.84 -9.21 -2.49
N ALA A 143 7.36 -10.12 -3.33
CA ALA A 143 7.28 -11.56 -3.12
C ALA A 143 7.94 -11.99 -1.81
N ARG A 144 9.12 -11.44 -1.48
CA ARG A 144 9.83 -11.75 -0.24
C ARG A 144 9.08 -11.26 1.00
N VAL A 145 8.52 -10.05 0.95
CA VAL A 145 7.73 -9.49 2.06
C VAL A 145 6.46 -10.30 2.27
N ALA A 146 5.72 -10.59 1.19
CA ALA A 146 4.51 -11.39 1.24
C ALA A 146 4.79 -12.80 1.79
N ALA A 147 5.81 -13.50 1.29
CA ALA A 147 6.18 -14.83 1.77
C ALA A 147 6.57 -14.83 3.25
N ARG A 148 7.35 -13.83 3.71
CA ARG A 148 7.72 -13.70 5.12
C ARG A 148 6.50 -13.49 6.00
N ARG A 149 5.58 -12.60 5.62
CA ARG A 149 4.35 -12.34 6.39
C ARG A 149 3.41 -13.54 6.40
N ALA A 150 3.29 -14.25 5.27
CA ALA A 150 2.52 -15.49 5.21
C ALA A 150 3.10 -16.56 6.16
N HIS A 151 4.43 -16.69 6.21
CA HIS A 151 5.07 -17.60 7.16
C HIS A 151 4.83 -17.18 8.61
N LEU A 152 5.03 -15.90 8.96
CA LEU A 152 4.76 -15.39 10.31
C LEU A 152 3.31 -15.59 10.76
N ALA A 153 2.35 -15.57 9.83
CA ALA A 153 0.95 -15.85 10.11
C ALA A 153 0.66 -17.34 10.37
N ILE A 154 1.52 -18.24 9.86
CA ILE A 154 1.45 -19.69 10.05
C ILE A 154 2.22 -20.10 11.31
N ASP A 155 3.40 -19.52 11.52
CA ASP A 155 4.32 -19.77 12.62
C ASP A 155 4.96 -18.46 13.07
N SER A 156 4.47 -17.94 14.20
CA SER A 156 4.92 -16.65 14.76
C SER A 156 6.24 -16.76 15.55
N GLY A 157 6.86 -17.94 15.62
CA GLY A 157 8.05 -18.20 16.43
C GLY A 157 9.40 -17.97 15.75
N VAL A 158 9.41 -17.55 14.47
CA VAL A 158 10.61 -17.42 13.62
C VAL A 158 10.65 -16.08 12.87
#